data_AF-A0A932DTW9-F1
#
_entry.id   AF-A0A932DTW9-F1
#
_cell.length_a   1.000
_cell.length_b   1.000
_cell.length_c   1.000
_cell.angle_alpha   90.00
_cell.angle_beta   90.00
_cell.angle_gamma   90.00
#
_symmetry.space_group_name_H-M   'P 1'
#
loop_
_entity.id
_entity.type
_entity.pdbx_description
1 polymer ?
#
loop_
_entity_poly.entity_id
_entity_poly.type
_entity_poly.pdbx_seq_one_letter_code
_entity_poly.pdbx_strand_id
1 'polypeptide(L)'
;MIARRRVLGGLGAAGAALWLGLRPEPSEAEPPPETPRLRLVKIPGICAAPQYVAETLLGGEGFADVQYVREVAAFGTAPGLASGQADISMAFAAPLIKRVEAGDPVVIPAGGHVGCFELFGTARVRGIQDLKGKTVAVPDLASIQYLFIAIMAAHVGLDPRKDIHFVTLPPDEAMRRLADGRIDAFLGFLPDNLELRARKIGHVVVNSAVDRPWSQYFCCMV
;
A
#
# COMPACT_ATOMS: atom_id res chain seq x y z
N MET A 1 -35.83 -0.02 -16.63
CA MET A 1 -37.22 -0.49 -16.46
C MET A 1 -37.35 -1.99 -16.73
N ILE A 2 -36.53 -2.84 -16.08
CA ILE A 2 -36.49 -4.31 -16.30
C ILE A 2 -36.86 -5.10 -15.02
N ALA A 3 -37.17 -4.42 -13.92
CA ALA A 3 -37.29 -5.06 -12.60
C ALA A 3 -38.66 -5.70 -12.29
N ARG A 4 -39.76 -5.30 -12.94
CA ARG A 4 -41.11 -5.77 -12.53
C ARG A 4 -41.52 -7.13 -13.10
N ARG A 5 -41.01 -7.54 -14.27
CA ARG A 5 -41.41 -8.82 -14.91
C ARG A 5 -40.67 -10.05 -14.37
N ARG A 6 -39.49 -9.89 -13.78
CA ARG A 6 -38.74 -11.00 -13.14
C ARG A 6 -39.30 -11.39 -11.77
N VAL A 7 -39.84 -10.43 -11.01
CA VAL A 7 -40.37 -10.67 -9.67
C VAL A 7 -41.67 -11.50 -9.70
N LEU A 8 -42.52 -11.28 -10.70
CA LEU A 8 -43.77 -12.04 -10.86
C LEU A 8 -43.55 -13.48 -11.38
N GLY A 9 -42.48 -13.72 -12.15
CA GLY A 9 -42.11 -15.07 -12.59
C GLY A 9 -41.53 -15.94 -11.46
N GLY A 10 -40.82 -15.33 -10.50
CA GLY A 10 -40.24 -16.03 -9.35
C GLY A 10 -41.28 -16.52 -8.34
N LEU A 11 -42.38 -15.78 -8.15
CA LEU A 11 -43.46 -16.14 -7.23
C LEU A 11 -44.23 -17.39 -7.67
N GLY A 12 -44.43 -17.60 -8.99
CA GLY A 12 -45.10 -18.78 -9.52
C GLY A 12 -44.26 -20.07 -9.37
N ALA A 13 -42.94 -19.97 -9.56
CA ALA A 13 -42.02 -21.10 -9.41
C ALA A 13 -41.79 -21.48 -7.93
N ALA A 14 -41.75 -20.49 -7.02
CA ALA A 14 -41.64 -20.73 -5.59
C ALA A 14 -42.83 -21.52 -5.02
N GLY A 15 -44.05 -21.26 -5.52
CA GLY A 15 -45.25 -22.00 -5.10
C GLY A 15 -45.23 -23.48 -5.47
N ALA A 16 -44.69 -23.83 -6.65
CA ALA A 16 -44.53 -25.22 -7.08
C ALA A 16 -43.38 -25.95 -6.34
N ALA A 17 -42.29 -25.24 -6.04
CA ALA A 17 -41.15 -25.79 -5.30
C ALA A 17 -41.52 -26.12 -3.83
N LEU A 18 -42.32 -25.26 -3.17
CA LEU A 18 -42.87 -25.53 -1.83
C LEU A 18 -43.82 -26.74 -1.81
N TRP A 19 -44.60 -26.95 -2.87
CA TRP A 19 -45.47 -28.13 -3.01
C TRP A 19 -44.69 -29.43 -3.22
N LEU A 20 -43.49 -29.36 -3.80
CA LEU A 20 -42.59 -30.50 -4.05
C LEU A 20 -41.60 -30.74 -2.90
N GLY A 21 -41.69 -30.00 -1.79
CA GLY A 21 -40.76 -30.11 -0.67
C GLY A 21 -39.34 -29.62 -0.97
N LEU A 22 -39.13 -28.99 -2.13
CA LEU A 22 -37.88 -28.36 -2.51
C LEU A 22 -37.85 -26.98 -1.87
N ARG A 23 -37.25 -26.89 -0.69
CA ARG A 23 -36.89 -25.60 -0.11
C ARG A 23 -35.83 -24.98 -1.02
N PRO A 24 -36.10 -23.82 -1.66
CA PRO A 24 -34.98 -23.06 -2.21
C PRO A 24 -34.11 -22.70 -1.01
N GLU A 25 -32.90 -23.27 -0.97
CA GLU A 25 -31.84 -22.77 -0.10
C GLU A 25 -31.78 -21.26 -0.31
N PRO A 26 -31.84 -20.44 0.76
CA PRO A 26 -31.54 -19.03 0.62
C PRO A 26 -30.22 -18.94 -0.14
N SER A 27 -30.15 -18.11 -1.18
CA SER A 27 -28.86 -17.67 -1.70
C SER A 27 -28.06 -17.22 -0.48
N GLU A 28 -27.02 -17.97 -0.11
CA GLU A 28 -26.24 -17.75 1.11
C GLU A 28 -25.56 -16.39 0.99
N ALA A 29 -26.26 -15.34 1.43
CA ALA A 29 -25.61 -14.12 1.82
C ALA A 29 -24.77 -14.46 3.05
N GLU A 30 -23.51 -14.02 3.05
CA GLU A 30 -22.66 -14.15 4.22
C GLU A 30 -23.38 -13.56 5.46
N PRO A 31 -23.17 -14.15 6.65
CA PRO A 31 -23.71 -13.58 7.87
C PRO A 31 -23.22 -12.13 8.04
N PRO A 32 -24.03 -11.25 8.68
CA PRO A 32 -23.60 -9.87 8.89
C PRO A 32 -22.31 -9.81 9.72
N PRO A 33 -21.48 -8.77 9.54
CA PRO A 33 -20.23 -8.61 10.27
C PRO A 33 -20.47 -8.52 11.77
N GLU A 34 -19.50 -8.99 12.57
CA GLU A 34 -19.58 -8.98 14.03
C GLU A 34 -19.68 -7.56 14.61
N THR A 35 -19.22 -6.56 13.85
CA THR A 35 -19.34 -5.13 14.17
C THR A 35 -19.83 -4.35 12.95
N PRO A 36 -20.76 -3.40 13.12
CA PRO A 36 -21.18 -2.51 12.04
C PRO A 36 -20.16 -1.40 11.77
N ARG A 37 -19.20 -1.19 12.65
CA ARG A 37 -18.19 -0.12 12.57
C ARG A 37 -16.87 -0.65 12.03
N LEU A 38 -16.27 0.10 11.09
CA LEU A 38 -14.96 -0.16 10.51
C LEU A 38 -14.13 1.13 10.41
N ARG A 39 -12.93 1.15 11.02
CA ARG A 39 -11.99 2.27 10.93
C ARG A 39 -10.87 1.96 9.94
N LEU A 40 -10.77 2.79 8.91
CA LEU A 40 -9.76 2.73 7.85
C LEU A 40 -8.76 3.87 8.01
N VAL A 41 -7.47 3.64 7.74
CA VAL A 41 -6.48 4.74 7.78
C VAL A 41 -6.62 5.62 6.54
N LYS A 42 -6.65 6.94 6.73
CA LYS A 42 -6.64 7.91 5.62
C LYS A 42 -5.25 8.09 5.05
N ILE A 43 -4.93 7.38 3.96
CA ILE A 43 -3.61 7.41 3.32
C ILE A 43 -3.61 8.40 2.14
N PRO A 44 -2.74 9.43 2.13
CA PRO A 44 -2.64 10.39 1.03
C PRO A 44 -1.77 9.85 -0.13
N GLY A 45 -2.03 8.61 -0.56
CA GLY A 45 -1.30 7.96 -1.66
C GLY A 45 -2.28 7.32 -2.64
N ILE A 46 -2.08 7.55 -3.93
CA ILE A 46 -2.99 7.03 -4.97
C ILE A 46 -3.04 5.49 -5.01
N CYS A 47 -1.99 4.83 -4.51
CA CYS A 47 -1.94 3.38 -4.43
C CYS A 47 -2.93 2.80 -3.39
N ALA A 48 -3.48 3.63 -2.50
CA ALA A 48 -4.57 3.29 -1.59
C ALA A 48 -5.97 3.54 -2.21
N ALA A 49 -6.06 3.91 -3.51
CA ALA A 49 -7.33 4.09 -4.21
C ALA A 49 -8.33 2.93 -4.04
N PRO A 50 -7.92 1.64 -4.07
CA PRO A 50 -8.84 0.53 -3.85
C PRO A 50 -9.61 0.62 -2.52
N GLN A 51 -8.96 1.11 -1.45
CA GLN A 51 -9.60 1.29 -0.14
C GLN A 51 -10.73 2.32 -0.19
N TYR A 52 -10.51 3.43 -0.92
CA TYR A 52 -11.52 4.48 -1.10
C TYR A 52 -12.67 4.06 -2.02
N VAL A 53 -12.38 3.24 -3.04
CA VAL A 53 -13.43 2.66 -3.88
C VAL A 53 -14.27 1.65 -3.08
N ALA A 54 -13.61 0.83 -2.26
CA ALA A 54 -14.27 -0.17 -1.42
C ALA A 54 -15.27 0.45 -0.43
N GLU A 55 -15.04 1.67 0.07
CA GLU A 55 -15.98 2.39 0.94
C GLU A 55 -17.42 2.40 0.39
N THR A 56 -17.57 2.56 -0.93
CA THR A 56 -18.89 2.58 -1.58
C THR A 56 -19.60 1.21 -1.59
N LEU A 57 -18.85 0.13 -1.35
CA LEU A 57 -19.31 -1.25 -1.35
C LEU A 57 -19.50 -1.79 0.08
N LEU A 58 -18.76 -1.28 1.06
CA LEU A 58 -18.77 -1.78 2.45
C LEU A 58 -20.17 -1.73 3.10
N GLY A 59 -21.02 -0.78 2.72
CA GLY A 59 -22.41 -0.75 3.19
C GLY A 59 -23.25 -1.94 2.72
N GLY A 60 -22.95 -2.50 1.54
CA GLY A 60 -23.56 -3.72 1.03
C GLY A 60 -23.12 -4.98 1.79
N GLU A 61 -21.91 -4.94 2.37
CA GLU A 61 -21.35 -5.99 3.23
C GLU A 61 -21.79 -5.85 4.71
N GLY A 62 -22.68 -4.90 5.02
CA GLY A 62 -23.24 -4.72 6.36
C GLY A 62 -22.49 -3.76 7.29
N PHE A 63 -21.44 -3.08 6.83
CA PHE A 63 -20.78 -2.03 7.61
C PHE A 63 -21.58 -0.72 7.54
N ALA A 64 -22.21 -0.34 8.64
CA ALA A 64 -23.05 0.86 8.75
C ALA A 64 -22.27 2.12 9.18
N ASP A 65 -21.06 1.97 9.74
CA ASP A 65 -20.24 3.07 10.26
C ASP A 65 -18.78 2.92 9.80
N VAL A 66 -18.49 3.38 8.57
CA VAL A 66 -17.13 3.39 8.01
C VAL A 66 -16.48 4.73 8.30
N GLN A 67 -15.31 4.72 8.94
CA GLN A 67 -14.61 5.91 9.40
C GLN A 67 -13.18 5.97 8.87
N TYR A 68 -12.74 7.15 8.45
CA TYR A 68 -11.34 7.38 8.08
C TYR A 68 -10.56 8.06 9.21
N VAL A 69 -9.65 7.33 9.83
CA VAL A 69 -8.78 7.85 10.89
C VAL A 69 -7.53 8.50 10.29
N ARG A 70 -7.45 9.83 10.39
CA ARG A 70 -6.33 10.64 9.86
C ARG A 70 -5.12 10.67 10.79
N GLU A 71 -5.38 10.66 12.10
CA GLU A 71 -4.35 10.81 13.14
C GLU A 71 -3.29 9.71 13.06
N VAL A 72 -3.69 8.49 12.66
CA VAL A 72 -2.82 7.34 12.45
C VAL A 72 -1.81 7.55 11.31
N ALA A 73 -2.19 8.24 10.23
CA ALA A 73 -1.31 8.43 9.08
C ALA A 73 -0.06 9.27 9.43
N ALA A 74 -0.16 10.13 10.45
CA ALA A 74 0.94 10.95 10.94
C ALA A 74 2.02 10.14 11.69
N PHE A 75 1.62 9.04 12.34
CA PHE A 75 2.53 8.15 13.10
C PHE A 75 2.95 6.90 12.31
N GLY A 76 2.32 6.68 11.15
CA GLY A 76 2.50 5.51 10.30
C GLY A 76 1.35 4.52 10.43
N THR A 77 0.90 3.98 9.29
CA THR A 77 -0.24 3.06 9.21
C THR A 77 -0.06 1.80 10.07
N ALA A 78 1.13 1.19 10.03
CA ALA A 78 1.40 -0.07 10.74
C ALA A 78 1.31 0.08 12.29
N PRO A 79 1.89 1.11 12.93
CA PRO A 79 1.63 1.41 14.35
C PRO A 79 0.15 1.60 14.72
N GLY A 80 -0.64 2.26 13.87
CA GLY A 80 -2.07 2.49 14.17
C GLY A 80 -2.91 1.22 14.09
N LEU A 81 -2.58 0.29 13.19
CA LEU A 81 -3.16 -1.06 13.18
C LEU A 81 -2.76 -1.84 14.44
N ALA A 82 -1.46 -1.85 14.76
CA ALA A 82 -0.95 -2.58 15.93
C ALA A 82 -1.55 -2.11 17.28
N SER A 83 -1.83 -0.81 17.40
CA SER A 83 -2.45 -0.22 18.60
C SER A 83 -3.98 -0.31 18.62
N GLY A 84 -4.62 -0.81 17.55
CA GLY A 84 -6.08 -0.86 17.42
C GLY A 84 -6.74 0.51 17.23
N GLN A 85 -6.00 1.53 16.78
CA GLN A 85 -6.57 2.84 16.40
C GLN A 85 -7.29 2.78 15.04
N ALA A 86 -6.86 1.86 14.16
CA ALA A 86 -7.54 1.48 12.93
C ALA A 86 -7.80 -0.04 12.94
N ASP A 87 -8.82 -0.46 12.20
CA ASP A 87 -9.22 -1.88 12.11
C ASP A 87 -8.60 -2.54 10.87
N ILE A 88 -8.65 -1.88 9.71
CA ILE A 88 -8.11 -2.38 8.44
C ILE A 88 -7.42 -1.24 7.69
N SER A 89 -6.31 -1.51 7.02
CA SER A 89 -5.71 -0.55 6.10
C SER A 89 -4.74 -1.22 5.15
N MET A 90 -4.63 -0.69 3.93
CA MET A 90 -3.47 -0.97 3.10
C MET A 90 -2.22 -0.35 3.73
N ALA A 91 -1.12 -1.08 3.85
CA ALA A 91 0.15 -0.53 4.31
C ALA A 91 1.33 -1.19 3.61
N PHE A 92 2.46 -0.47 3.53
CA PHE A 92 3.68 -1.04 2.97
C PHE A 92 4.07 -2.31 3.72
N ALA A 93 4.44 -3.36 2.99
CA ALA A 93 4.72 -4.70 3.50
C ALA A 93 5.75 -4.72 4.63
N ALA A 94 6.88 -4.03 4.45
CA ALA A 94 8.00 -4.16 5.37
C ALA A 94 7.69 -3.62 6.80
N PRO A 95 7.06 -2.45 6.99
CA PRO A 95 6.59 -2.02 8.31
C PRO A 95 5.58 -2.97 8.95
N LEU A 96 4.69 -3.60 8.18
CA LEU A 96 3.74 -4.59 8.72
C LEU A 96 4.47 -5.83 9.24
N ILE A 97 5.42 -6.37 8.48
CA ILE A 97 6.23 -7.53 8.90
C ILE A 97 6.97 -7.24 10.22
N LYS A 98 7.50 -6.02 10.39
CA LYS A 98 8.14 -5.63 11.67
C LYS A 98 7.18 -5.65 12.86
N ARG A 99 5.89 -5.36 12.64
CA ARG A 99 4.86 -5.42 13.69
C ARG A 99 4.54 -6.87 14.06
N VAL A 100 4.40 -7.73 13.05
CA VAL A 100 4.23 -9.17 13.25
C VAL A 100 5.43 -9.76 14.02
N GLU A 101 6.67 -9.41 13.65
CA GLU A 101 7.88 -9.86 14.36
C GLU A 101 7.92 -9.38 15.82
N ALA A 102 7.41 -8.16 16.10
CA ALA A 102 7.31 -7.63 17.45
C ALA A 102 6.21 -8.30 18.30
N GLY A 103 5.41 -9.20 17.72
CA GLY A 103 4.28 -9.83 18.39
C GLY A 103 3.02 -8.95 18.49
N ASP A 104 2.97 -7.84 17.73
CA ASP A 104 1.79 -6.99 17.67
C ASP A 104 0.63 -7.77 16.99
N PRO A 105 -0.63 -7.54 17.40
CA PRO A 105 -1.79 -8.30 16.92
C PRO A 105 -2.25 -7.83 15.52
N VAL A 106 -1.37 -7.97 14.52
CA VAL A 106 -1.61 -7.60 13.12
C VAL A 106 -1.69 -8.86 12.26
N VAL A 107 -2.74 -8.96 11.46
CA VAL A 107 -2.94 -10.04 10.47
C VAL A 107 -2.88 -9.43 9.07
N ILE A 108 -2.27 -10.15 8.13
CA ILE A 108 -2.11 -9.71 6.73
C ILE A 108 -2.85 -10.71 5.83
N PRO A 109 -4.17 -10.55 5.62
CA PRO A 109 -4.96 -11.50 4.84
C PRO A 109 -4.71 -11.45 3.33
N ALA A 110 -4.25 -10.32 2.77
CA ALA A 110 -4.16 -10.16 1.31
C ALA A 110 -3.05 -9.22 0.84
N GLY A 111 -2.62 -9.42 -0.41
CA GLY A 111 -1.80 -8.45 -1.13
C GLY A 111 -2.67 -7.35 -1.76
N GLY A 112 -2.19 -6.11 -1.73
CA GLY A 112 -2.91 -4.96 -2.29
C GLY A 112 -2.53 -4.66 -3.74
N HIS A 113 -1.26 -4.34 -3.99
CA HIS A 113 -0.74 -4.10 -5.34
C HIS A 113 0.78 -4.30 -5.40
N VAL A 114 1.32 -4.45 -6.60
CA VAL A 114 2.77 -4.47 -6.87
C VAL A 114 3.26 -3.06 -7.23
N GLY A 115 4.52 -2.77 -6.91
CA GLY A 115 5.15 -1.50 -7.26
C GLY A 115 4.53 -0.26 -6.61
N CYS A 116 5.27 0.85 -6.62
CA CYS A 116 4.85 2.17 -6.11
C CYS A 116 6.04 3.14 -6.01
N PHE A 117 7.27 2.59 -5.99
CA PHE A 117 8.50 3.31 -5.78
C PHE A 117 9.40 3.24 -7.01
N GLU A 118 10.15 4.31 -7.21
CA GLU A 118 11.21 4.37 -8.19
C GLU A 118 12.46 4.96 -7.57
N LEU A 119 13.59 4.25 -7.64
CA LEU A 119 14.87 4.76 -7.21
C LEU A 119 15.46 5.59 -8.34
N PHE A 120 15.64 6.88 -8.12
CA PHE A 120 16.33 7.76 -9.04
C PHE A 120 17.77 7.94 -8.62
N GLY A 121 18.68 7.88 -9.60
CA GLY A 121 20.10 8.09 -9.44
C GLY A 121 20.63 9.19 -10.36
N THR A 122 21.69 9.87 -9.92
CA THR A 122 22.54 10.64 -10.83
C THR A 122 23.31 9.71 -11.77
N ALA A 123 24.04 10.24 -12.75
CA ALA A 123 24.90 9.43 -13.64
C ALA A 123 25.95 8.56 -12.90
N ARG A 124 26.20 8.84 -11.61
CA ARG A 124 27.12 8.10 -10.72
C ARG A 124 26.50 6.83 -10.12
N VAL A 125 25.21 6.59 -10.29
CA VAL A 125 24.48 5.44 -9.75
C VAL A 125 23.73 4.78 -10.88
N ARG A 126 24.22 3.64 -11.37
CA ARG A 126 23.61 2.87 -12.48
C ARG A 126 22.95 1.58 -12.00
N GLY A 127 23.27 1.15 -10.78
CA GLY A 127 22.65 0.01 -10.11
C GLY A 127 22.62 0.19 -8.59
N ILE A 128 21.97 -0.74 -7.89
CA ILE A 128 21.85 -0.70 -6.43
C ILE A 128 23.24 -0.85 -5.76
N GLN A 129 24.15 -1.62 -6.36
CA GLN A 129 25.52 -1.80 -5.86
C GLN A 129 26.31 -0.49 -5.82
N ASP A 130 26.01 0.43 -6.75
CA ASP A 130 26.69 1.72 -6.83
C ASP A 130 26.32 2.65 -5.69
N LEU A 131 25.31 2.32 -4.86
CA LEU A 131 24.95 3.10 -3.67
C LEU A 131 26.05 3.06 -2.60
N LYS A 132 27.02 2.14 -2.69
CA LYS A 132 28.15 2.08 -1.77
C LYS A 132 28.98 3.38 -1.82
N GLY A 133 29.15 4.01 -0.67
CA GLY A 133 29.80 5.30 -0.47
C GLY A 133 29.02 6.49 -1.02
N LYS A 134 27.75 6.31 -1.39
CA LYS A 134 26.91 7.39 -1.97
C LYS A 134 26.04 8.06 -0.93
N THR A 135 25.70 9.31 -1.23
CA THR A 135 24.75 10.09 -0.43
C THR A 135 23.33 9.86 -0.94
N VAL A 136 22.48 9.27 -0.10
CA VAL A 136 21.10 8.93 -0.47
C VAL A 136 20.12 9.69 0.42
N ALA A 137 19.18 10.42 -0.19
CA ALA A 137 18.20 11.17 0.56
C ALA A 137 16.97 10.32 0.92
N VAL A 138 16.50 10.49 2.15
CA VAL A 138 15.25 9.92 2.68
C VAL A 138 14.54 10.99 3.51
N PRO A 139 13.21 10.93 3.68
CA PRO A 139 12.51 11.90 4.52
C PRO A 139 12.78 11.69 6.01
N ASP A 140 13.09 10.45 6.43
CA ASP A 140 13.41 10.05 7.80
C ASP A 140 14.02 8.63 7.82
N LEU A 141 14.74 8.26 8.87
CA LEU A 141 15.36 6.93 9.05
C LEU A 141 14.39 5.85 9.54
N ALA A 142 13.18 6.21 9.98
CA ALA A 142 12.06 5.28 10.19
C ALA A 142 11.08 5.25 9.00
N SER A 143 11.33 6.02 7.95
CA SER A 143 10.46 6.09 6.77
C SER A 143 10.43 4.80 5.96
N ILE A 144 9.34 4.60 5.22
CA ILE A 144 9.20 3.48 4.29
C ILE A 144 10.24 3.54 3.17
N GLN A 145 10.68 4.74 2.78
CA GLN A 145 11.71 4.94 1.77
C GLN A 145 13.06 4.44 2.25
N TYR A 146 13.48 4.83 3.47
CA TYR A 146 14.70 4.31 4.07
C TYR A 146 14.67 2.79 4.17
N LEU A 147 13.56 2.24 4.70
CA LEU A 147 13.44 0.80 4.89
C LEU A 147 13.52 0.05 3.54
N PHE A 148 12.89 0.55 2.49
CA PHE A 148 12.95 -0.10 1.18
C PHE A 148 14.34 0.00 0.54
N ILE A 149 15.03 1.13 0.65
CA ILE A 149 16.43 1.26 0.19
C ILE A 149 17.33 0.31 0.97
N ALA A 150 17.13 0.17 2.28
CA ALA A 150 17.88 -0.76 3.12
C ALA A 150 17.68 -2.22 2.68
N ILE A 151 16.44 -2.62 2.35
CA ILE A 151 16.13 -3.94 1.80
C ILE A 151 16.81 -4.15 0.45
N MET A 152 16.75 -3.16 -0.45
CA MET A 152 17.42 -3.22 -1.75
C MET A 152 18.94 -3.36 -1.61
N ALA A 153 19.56 -2.57 -0.73
CA ALA A 153 20.99 -2.62 -0.46
C ALA A 153 21.42 -3.97 0.11
N ALA A 154 20.69 -4.48 1.12
CA ALA A 154 20.96 -5.78 1.73
C ALA A 154 20.81 -6.93 0.72
N HIS A 155 19.84 -6.86 -0.19
CA HIS A 155 19.64 -7.86 -1.24
C HIS A 155 20.87 -8.04 -2.14
N VAL A 156 21.63 -6.97 -2.36
CA VAL A 156 22.88 -7.00 -3.15
C VAL A 156 24.15 -7.09 -2.29
N GLY A 157 24.00 -7.38 -0.99
CA GLY A 157 25.12 -7.60 -0.07
C GLY A 157 25.74 -6.35 0.55
N LEU A 158 25.11 -5.18 0.43
CA LEU A 158 25.55 -3.96 1.12
C LEU A 158 24.95 -3.88 2.54
N ASP A 159 25.72 -3.41 3.52
CA ASP A 159 25.19 -3.01 4.82
C ASP A 159 24.72 -1.54 4.72
N PRO A 160 23.40 -1.25 4.67
CA PRO A 160 22.92 0.10 4.47
C PRO A 160 23.39 1.08 5.55
N ARG A 161 23.70 0.61 6.76
CA ARG A 161 24.14 1.48 7.86
C ARG A 161 25.61 1.89 7.75
N LYS A 162 26.41 1.15 6.98
CA LYS A 162 27.86 1.35 6.86
C LYS A 162 28.27 1.79 5.47
N ASP A 163 27.66 1.18 4.46
CA ASP A 163 28.01 1.37 3.06
C ASP A 163 27.27 2.56 2.43
N ILE A 164 26.20 3.10 3.02
CA ILE A 164 25.42 4.20 2.42
C ILE A 164 25.39 5.40 3.37
N HIS A 165 25.58 6.61 2.83
CA HIS A 165 25.48 7.85 3.58
C HIS A 165 24.07 8.44 3.44
N PHE A 166 23.20 8.14 4.41
CA PHE A 166 21.85 8.68 4.41
C PHE A 166 21.81 10.13 4.89
N VAL A 167 21.03 10.96 4.18
CA VAL A 167 20.70 12.32 4.60
C VAL A 167 19.19 12.50 4.68
N THR A 168 18.73 13.13 5.76
CA THR A 168 17.32 13.41 5.96
C THR A 168 16.95 14.72 5.28
N LEU A 169 16.10 14.68 4.26
CA LEU A 169 15.66 15.86 3.51
C LEU A 169 14.18 15.75 3.14
N PRO A 170 13.42 16.86 3.15
CA PRO A 170 12.08 16.86 2.58
C PRO A 170 12.14 16.58 1.06
N PRO A 171 11.11 15.96 0.46
CA PRO A 171 11.14 15.54 -0.94
C PRO A 171 11.54 16.64 -1.94
N ASP A 172 10.95 17.83 -1.85
CA ASP A 172 11.27 18.96 -2.74
C ASP A 172 12.76 19.33 -2.70
N GLU A 173 13.36 19.29 -1.50
CA GLU A 173 14.78 19.58 -1.34
C GLU A 173 15.65 18.43 -1.84
N ALA A 174 15.26 17.19 -1.59
CA ALA A 174 15.94 16.01 -2.12
C ALA A 174 15.97 16.05 -3.65
N MET A 175 14.84 16.34 -4.32
CA MET A 175 14.76 16.47 -5.77
C MET A 175 15.66 17.59 -6.32
N ARG A 176 15.68 18.78 -5.67
CA ARG A 176 16.59 19.87 -6.06
C ARG A 176 18.06 19.46 -5.90
N ARG A 177 18.44 18.88 -4.76
CA ARG A 177 19.82 18.45 -4.51
C ARG A 177 20.24 17.31 -5.43
N LEU A 178 19.32 16.45 -5.86
CA LEU A 178 19.58 15.42 -6.87
C LEU A 178 19.86 16.06 -8.23
N ALA A 179 19.06 17.06 -8.63
CA ALA A 179 19.26 17.81 -9.86
C ALA A 179 20.63 18.52 -9.90
N ASP A 180 21.05 19.09 -8.77
CA ASP A 180 22.35 19.73 -8.61
C ASP A 180 23.52 18.74 -8.44
N GLY A 181 23.25 17.43 -8.34
CA GLY A 181 24.26 16.40 -8.09
C GLY A 181 24.90 16.45 -6.70
N ARG A 182 24.25 17.12 -5.73
CA ARG A 182 24.68 17.21 -4.33
C ARG A 182 24.31 15.98 -3.50
N ILE A 183 23.32 15.22 -3.96
CA ILE A 183 23.07 13.84 -3.53
C ILE A 183 23.14 12.92 -4.74
N ASP A 184 23.27 11.62 -4.50
CA ASP A 184 23.49 10.63 -5.55
C ASP A 184 22.23 9.88 -5.94
N ALA A 185 21.33 9.65 -4.98
CA ALA A 185 20.08 8.96 -5.21
C ALA A 185 18.96 9.41 -4.26
N PHE A 186 17.73 9.20 -4.69
CA PHE A 186 16.51 9.46 -3.94
C PHE A 186 15.44 8.46 -4.39
N LEU A 187 14.73 7.87 -3.43
CA LEU A 187 13.62 6.97 -3.73
C LEU A 187 12.31 7.78 -3.82
N GLY A 188 11.85 8.01 -5.04
CA GLY A 188 10.61 8.70 -5.31
C GLY A 188 9.39 7.81 -5.02
N PHE A 189 8.39 8.43 -4.41
CA PHE A 189 7.03 7.91 -4.29
C PHE A 189 6.09 8.94 -4.90
N LEU A 190 4.88 8.54 -5.33
CA LEU A 190 3.93 9.48 -5.91
C LEU A 190 3.60 10.63 -4.93
N PRO A 191 3.65 11.91 -5.38
CA PRO A 191 3.83 12.37 -6.76
C PRO A 191 5.29 12.59 -7.23
N ASP A 192 6.27 12.52 -6.33
CA ASP A 192 7.69 12.86 -6.59
C ASP A 192 8.26 12.19 -7.84
N ASN A 193 7.96 10.91 -8.06
CA ASN A 193 8.48 10.15 -9.20
C ASN A 193 7.95 10.66 -10.55
N LEU A 194 6.70 11.15 -10.61
CA LEU A 194 6.16 11.80 -11.81
C LEU A 194 6.88 13.12 -12.07
N GLU A 195 7.15 13.89 -11.02
CA GLU A 195 7.87 15.15 -11.13
C GLU A 195 9.32 14.93 -11.61
N LEU A 196 10.03 13.98 -11.01
CA LEU A 196 11.40 13.61 -11.41
C LEU A 196 11.46 13.20 -12.89
N ARG A 197 10.48 12.41 -13.36
CA ARG A 197 10.36 12.03 -14.79
C ARG A 197 10.07 13.23 -15.67
N ALA A 198 9.08 14.05 -15.32
CA ALA A 198 8.67 15.21 -16.10
C ALA A 198 9.79 16.24 -16.26
N ARG A 199 10.54 16.47 -15.17
CA ARG A 199 11.68 17.40 -15.12
C ARG A 199 12.99 16.79 -15.58
N LYS A 200 13.02 15.48 -15.90
CA LYS A 200 14.21 14.72 -16.30
C LYS A 200 15.36 14.83 -15.29
N ILE A 201 15.02 14.79 -14.00
CA ILE A 201 16.00 14.83 -12.91
C ILE A 201 16.48 13.41 -12.62
N GLY A 202 17.78 13.18 -12.82
CA GLY A 202 18.38 11.85 -12.68
C GLY A 202 17.83 10.85 -13.71
N HIS A 203 18.02 9.58 -13.43
CA HIS A 203 17.44 8.48 -14.20
C HIS A 203 16.95 7.38 -13.25
N VAL A 204 15.99 6.58 -13.72
CA VAL A 204 15.46 5.46 -12.95
C VAL A 204 16.49 4.34 -12.91
N VAL A 205 16.91 3.99 -11.71
CA VAL A 205 17.83 2.88 -11.40
C VAL A 205 17.04 1.62 -11.06
N VAL A 206 15.90 1.79 -10.36
CA VAL A 206 14.96 0.71 -10.03
C VAL A 206 13.54 1.24 -10.19
N ASN A 207 12.67 0.47 -10.83
CA ASN A 207 11.22 0.63 -10.79
C ASN A 207 10.59 -0.62 -10.18
N SER A 208 10.00 -0.49 -8.99
CA SER A 208 9.49 -1.64 -8.24
C SER A 208 8.25 -2.30 -8.85
N ALA A 209 7.62 -1.69 -9.87
CA ALA A 209 6.49 -2.27 -10.59
C ALA A 209 6.92 -3.24 -11.70
N VAL A 210 8.15 -3.13 -12.21
CA VAL A 210 8.60 -3.93 -13.37
C VAL A 210 9.89 -4.72 -13.10
N ASP A 211 10.82 -4.16 -12.33
CA ASP A 211 12.12 -4.78 -12.12
C ASP A 211 12.05 -5.94 -11.12
N ARG A 212 12.68 -7.06 -11.47
CA ARG A 212 12.81 -8.20 -10.58
C ARG A 212 13.92 -7.96 -9.54
N PRO A 213 13.78 -8.49 -8.30
CA PRO A 213 12.67 -9.31 -7.84
C PRO A 213 11.47 -8.49 -7.31
N TRP A 214 11.59 -7.17 -7.23
CA TRP A 214 10.61 -6.26 -6.61
C TRP A 214 9.20 -6.40 -7.20
N SER A 215 9.10 -6.54 -8.52
CA SER A 215 7.83 -6.71 -9.22
C SER A 215 7.11 -8.04 -8.92
N GLN A 216 7.76 -8.96 -8.20
CA GLN A 216 7.16 -10.23 -7.76
C GLN A 216 6.63 -10.16 -6.32
N TYR A 217 6.76 -9.02 -5.65
CA TYR A 217 6.28 -8.82 -4.29
C TYR A 217 5.23 -7.71 -4.23
N PHE A 218 4.33 -7.81 -3.26
CA PHE A 218 3.38 -6.73 -2.98
C PHE A 218 4.11 -5.54 -2.36
N CYS A 219 3.84 -4.33 -2.87
CA CYS A 219 4.23 -3.08 -2.22
C CYS A 219 3.38 -2.90 -0.96
N CYS A 220 2.08 -2.65 -1.13
CA CYS A 220 1.15 -2.61 -0.02
C CYS A 220 0.40 -3.93 0.12
N MET A 221 0.15 -4.32 1.36
CA MET A 221 -0.72 -5.43 1.75
C MET A 221 -1.88 -4.89 2.58
N VAL A 222 -2.97 -5.65 2.66
CA VAL A 222 -4.14 -5.38 3.51
C VAL A 222 -3.98 -6.16 4.80
#